data_AF-X1FDY7-F1
#
_entry.id   AF-X1FDY7-F1
#
_cell.length_a   1.000
_cell.length_b   1.000
_cell.length_c   1.000
_cell.angle_alpha   90.00
_cell.angle_beta   90.00
_cell.angle_gamma   90.00
#
_symmetry.space_group_name_H-M   'P 1'
#
loop_
_entity.id
_entity.type
_entity.pdbx_description
1 polymer ?
#
loop_
_entity_poly.entity_id
_entity_poly.type
_entity_poly.pdbx_seq_one_letter_code
_entity_poly.pdbx_strand_id
1 'polypeptide(L)'
;MRIVFNILIWTGVILFTLAIQGCKKEKCGCDGEILFEVEDVPGRLYYDKETKYTWFESTSVYSFFTFCYPEKIWDDILEFEHGEEVLLSGEVSDDCEKQVNYYASNKYVIHVTEIKLD
;
A
#
# COMPACT_ATOMS: atom_id res chain seq x y z
N MET A 1 -31.49 -2.45 44.73
CA MET A 1 -31.41 -3.03 43.37
C MET A 1 -31.30 -2.01 42.24
N ARG A 2 -32.05 -0.89 42.25
CA ARG A 2 -31.99 0.17 41.20
C ARG A 2 -30.59 0.78 40.96
N ILE A 3 -29.81 1.00 42.02
CA ILE A 3 -28.48 1.64 41.95
C ILE A 3 -27.44 0.71 41.31
N VAL A 4 -27.49 -0.59 41.63
CA VAL A 4 -26.55 -1.59 41.08
C VAL A 4 -26.78 -1.80 39.58
N PHE A 5 -28.05 -1.79 39.14
CA PHE A 5 -28.40 -1.84 37.73
C PHE A 5 -27.90 -0.64 36.94
N ASN A 6 -28.01 0.58 37.49
CA ASN A 6 -27.48 1.77 36.84
C ASN A 6 -25.94 1.71 36.70
N ILE A 7 -25.23 1.27 37.73
CA ILE A 7 -23.76 1.16 37.68
C ILE A 7 -23.34 0.16 36.59
N LEU A 8 -23.98 -1.01 36.51
CA LEU A 8 -23.70 -2.02 35.48
C LEU A 8 -23.90 -1.51 34.05
N ILE A 9 -24.94 -0.70 33.82
CA ILE A 9 -25.21 -0.09 32.51
C ILE A 9 -24.09 0.89 32.15
N TRP A 10 -23.66 1.74 33.08
CA TRP A 10 -22.59 2.70 32.84
C TRP A 10 -21.24 2.02 32.58
N THR A 11 -20.91 0.94 33.30
CA THR A 11 -19.68 0.19 33.06
C THR A 11 -19.68 -0.46 31.67
N GLY A 12 -20.83 -0.99 31.24
CA GLY A 12 -20.99 -1.56 29.89
C GLY A 12 -20.82 -0.53 28.77
N VAL A 13 -21.39 0.67 28.94
CA VAL A 13 -21.26 1.77 27.97
C VAL A 13 -19.81 2.26 27.86
N ILE A 14 -19.10 2.40 28.99
CA ILE A 14 -17.70 2.84 28.99
C ILE A 14 -16.79 1.82 28.29
N LEU A 15 -16.94 0.53 28.60
CA LEU A 15 -16.20 -0.56 27.93
C LEU A 15 -16.46 -0.59 26.42
N PHE A 16 -17.71 -0.37 26.00
CA PHE A 16 -18.06 -0.34 24.58
C PHE A 16 -17.42 0.86 23.85
N THR A 17 -17.41 2.04 24.47
CA THR A 17 -16.78 3.24 23.86
C THR A 17 -15.26 3.14 23.74
N LEU A 18 -14.59 2.51 24.72
CA LEU A 18 -13.15 2.25 24.65
C LEU A 18 -12.79 1.21 23.59
N ALA A 19 -13.67 0.21 23.36
CA ALA A 19 -13.47 -0.77 22.30
C ALA A 19 -13.58 -0.15 20.88
N ILE A 20 -14.45 0.85 20.68
CA ILE A 20 -14.59 1.52 19.37
C ILE A 20 -13.37 2.41 19.05
N GLN A 21 -12.73 2.99 20.06
CA GLN A 21 -11.49 3.77 19.87
C GLN A 21 -10.27 2.90 19.53
N GLY A 22 -10.36 1.58 19.75
CA GLY A 22 -9.28 0.62 19.49
C GLY A 22 -9.11 0.23 18.02
N CYS A 23 -10.12 0.45 17.16
CA CYS A 23 -9.96 0.31 15.71
C CYS A 23 -9.17 1.50 15.17
N LYS A 24 -7.85 1.48 15.35
CA LYS A 24 -6.96 2.34 14.57
C LYS A 24 -7.10 1.92 13.11
N LYS A 25 -7.58 2.84 12.28
CA LYS A 25 -7.57 2.67 10.83
C LYS A 25 -6.10 2.50 10.41
N GLU A 26 -5.76 1.36 9.84
CA GLU A 26 -4.42 1.12 9.29
C GLU A 26 -4.10 2.20 8.25
N LYS A 27 -2.89 2.74 8.30
CA LYS A 27 -2.43 3.74 7.33
C LYS A 27 -2.03 3.01 6.04
N CYS A 28 -2.69 3.35 4.94
CA CYS A 28 -2.49 2.75 3.63
C CYS A 28 -2.19 3.84 2.58
N GLY A 29 -1.81 3.42 1.38
CA GLY A 29 -1.46 4.28 0.27
C GLY A 29 -0.02 4.78 0.35
N CYS A 30 0.31 5.77 -0.48
CA CYS A 30 1.67 6.28 -0.57
C CYS A 30 2.15 6.93 0.73
N ASP A 31 1.30 7.66 1.43
CA ASP A 31 1.66 8.19 2.77
C ASP A 31 1.35 7.19 3.91
N GLY A 32 1.29 5.89 3.56
CA GLY A 32 0.96 4.78 4.44
C GLY A 32 2.09 4.36 5.37
N GLU A 33 1.83 3.31 6.15
CA GLU A 33 2.90 2.65 6.91
C GLU A 33 3.76 1.80 5.96
N ILE A 34 5.08 1.92 6.07
CA ILE A 34 6.01 1.08 5.31
C ILE A 34 5.96 -0.32 5.92
N LEU A 35 5.61 -1.31 5.12
CA LEU A 35 5.49 -2.70 5.54
C LEU A 35 6.82 -3.44 5.41
N PHE A 36 7.50 -3.23 4.28
CA PHE A 36 8.78 -3.82 3.97
C PHE A 36 9.46 -3.06 2.84
N GLU A 37 10.75 -3.32 2.67
CA GLU A 37 11.55 -2.83 1.54
C GLU A 37 11.79 -3.97 0.55
N VAL A 38 11.87 -3.63 -0.71
CA VAL A 38 12.32 -4.52 -1.78
C VAL A 38 13.64 -4.01 -2.34
N GLU A 39 14.55 -4.94 -2.64
CA GLU A 39 15.87 -4.65 -3.17
C GLU A 39 16.08 -5.52 -4.42
N ASP A 40 16.35 -4.87 -5.54
CA ASP A 40 16.63 -5.46 -6.86
C ASP A 40 15.65 -6.60 -7.20
N VAL A 41 14.34 -6.34 -7.05
CA VAL A 41 13.31 -7.32 -7.41
C VAL A 41 13.13 -7.32 -8.93
N PRO A 42 13.29 -8.46 -9.61
CA PRO A 42 13.10 -8.54 -11.05
C PRO A 42 11.61 -8.52 -11.41
N GLY A 43 11.32 -7.91 -12.56
CA GLY A 43 9.98 -7.81 -13.09
C GLY A 43 9.90 -6.93 -14.31
N ARG A 44 8.67 -6.56 -14.68
CA ARG A 44 8.40 -5.74 -15.87
C ARG A 44 7.80 -4.40 -15.49
N LEU A 45 8.34 -3.33 -16.05
CA LEU A 45 7.87 -1.96 -15.84
C LEU A 45 6.82 -1.59 -16.88
N TYR A 46 5.67 -1.09 -16.43
CA TYR A 46 4.59 -0.66 -17.30
C TYR A 46 4.12 0.72 -16.91
N TYR A 47 3.72 1.51 -17.91
CA TYR A 47 3.23 2.86 -17.68
C TYR A 47 2.30 3.34 -18.81
N ASP A 48 1.41 4.26 -18.46
CA ASP A 48 0.56 5.00 -19.37
C ASP A 48 1.12 6.43 -19.54
N LYS A 49 1.46 6.81 -20.78
CA LYS A 49 2.14 8.10 -21.05
C LYS A 49 1.24 9.33 -20.87
N GLU A 50 -0.08 9.17 -20.97
CA GLU A 50 -1.03 10.29 -20.87
C GLU A 50 -1.34 10.61 -19.40
N THR A 51 -1.56 9.56 -18.61
CA THR A 51 -1.96 9.66 -17.20
C THR A 51 -0.76 9.61 -16.24
N LYS A 52 0.41 9.20 -16.72
CA LYS A 52 1.60 8.87 -15.92
C LYS A 52 1.40 7.74 -14.92
N TYR A 53 0.29 6.99 -15.04
CA TYR A 53 0.07 5.82 -14.21
C TYR A 53 1.16 4.79 -14.48
N THR A 54 1.84 4.34 -13.44
CA THR A 54 2.99 3.42 -13.55
C THR A 54 2.81 2.27 -12.58
N TRP A 55 3.04 1.05 -13.07
CA TRP A 55 2.98 -0.15 -12.27
C TRP A 55 4.09 -1.13 -12.67
N PHE A 56 4.41 -2.01 -11.74
CA PHE A 56 5.44 -3.02 -11.91
C PHE A 56 4.88 -4.40 -11.57
N GLU A 57 5.14 -5.34 -12.47
CA GLU A 57 4.76 -6.75 -12.32
C GLU A 57 6.01 -7.55 -11.96
N SER A 58 6.13 -7.96 -10.70
CA SER A 58 7.27 -8.76 -10.27
C SER A 58 7.19 -10.18 -10.83
N THR A 59 8.33 -10.70 -11.28
CA THR A 59 8.46 -12.10 -11.74
C THR A 59 8.82 -13.05 -10.60
N SER A 60 9.37 -12.53 -9.49
CA SER A 60 9.82 -13.32 -8.33
C SER A 60 8.82 -13.31 -7.18
N VAL A 61 8.06 -12.23 -7.01
CA VAL A 61 7.02 -12.07 -5.99
C VAL A 61 5.68 -11.97 -6.70
N TYR A 62 4.69 -12.78 -6.31
CA TYR A 62 3.34 -12.74 -6.92
C TYR A 62 2.57 -11.50 -6.45
N SER A 63 3.01 -10.32 -6.86
CA SER A 63 2.50 -9.02 -6.42
C SER A 63 2.67 -7.97 -7.52
N PHE A 64 1.71 -7.05 -7.54
CA PHE A 64 1.69 -5.89 -8.42
C PHE A 64 1.95 -4.65 -7.57
N PHE A 65 2.89 -3.83 -8.01
CA PHE A 65 3.27 -2.61 -7.30
C PHE A 65 2.88 -1.40 -8.13
N THR A 66 1.99 -0.55 -7.60
CA THR A 66 1.67 0.73 -8.21
C THR A 66 2.64 1.78 -7.69
N PHE A 67 3.23 2.58 -8.56
CA PHE A 67 4.22 3.57 -8.14
C PHE A 67 3.56 4.74 -7.42
N CYS A 68 4.19 5.18 -6.35
CA CYS A 68 3.88 6.42 -5.67
C CYS A 68 4.54 7.60 -6.36
N TYR A 69 3.74 8.62 -6.67
CA TYR A 69 4.19 9.87 -7.28
C TYR A 69 5.08 9.68 -8.53
N PRO A 70 4.66 8.88 -9.53
CA PRO A 70 5.47 8.61 -10.72
C PRO A 70 5.85 9.90 -11.47
N GLU A 71 5.10 10.99 -11.29
CA GLU A 71 5.43 12.30 -11.86
C GLU A 71 6.76 12.88 -11.38
N LYS A 72 7.27 12.45 -10.22
CA LYS A 72 8.53 12.95 -9.63
C LYS A 72 9.78 12.29 -10.24
N ILE A 73 9.63 11.07 -10.75
CA ILE A 73 10.70 10.26 -11.36
C ILE A 73 10.35 9.88 -12.81
N TRP A 74 9.49 10.68 -13.44
CA TRP A 74 8.91 10.34 -14.74
C TRP A 74 9.96 10.28 -15.85
N ASP A 75 10.95 11.17 -15.80
CA ASP A 75 12.03 11.18 -16.77
C ASP A 75 12.88 9.90 -16.65
N ASP A 76 13.15 9.43 -15.42
CA ASP A 76 13.84 8.16 -15.16
C ASP A 76 13.02 6.96 -15.65
N ILE A 77 11.70 6.96 -15.46
CA ILE A 77 10.79 5.92 -15.96
C ILE A 77 10.84 5.84 -17.50
N LEU A 78 10.93 6.99 -18.17
CA LEU A 78 10.96 7.07 -19.64
C LEU A 78 12.29 6.63 -20.26
N GLU A 79 13.34 6.40 -19.46
CA GLU A 79 14.57 5.75 -19.93
C GLU A 79 14.33 4.28 -20.31
N PHE A 80 13.25 3.68 -19.81
CA PHE A 80 12.87 2.29 -20.05
C PHE A 80 11.67 2.17 -21.00
N GLU A 81 11.67 1.11 -21.82
CA GLU A 81 10.55 0.76 -22.68
C GLU A 81 9.38 0.20 -21.85
N HIS A 82 8.15 0.46 -22.32
CA HIS A 82 6.96 -0.12 -21.71
C HIS A 82 6.98 -1.65 -21.86
N GLY A 83 6.97 -2.36 -20.74
CA GLY A 83 7.08 -3.82 -20.64
C GLY A 83 8.51 -4.36 -20.58
N GLU A 84 9.51 -3.48 -20.46
CA GLU A 84 10.93 -3.83 -20.29
C GLU A 84 11.18 -4.53 -18.95
N GLU A 85 12.13 -5.46 -18.95
CA GLU A 85 12.57 -6.18 -17.76
C GLU A 85 13.57 -5.33 -16.98
N VAL A 86 13.25 -5.08 -15.71
CA VAL A 86 14.02 -4.21 -14.81
C VAL A 86 14.10 -4.81 -13.41
N LEU A 87 15.09 -4.35 -12.65
CA LEU A 87 15.22 -4.53 -11.22
C LEU A 87 14.64 -3.31 -10.51
N LEU A 88 13.74 -3.55 -9.55
CA LEU A 88 13.05 -2.51 -8.79
C LEU A 88 13.44 -2.57 -7.31
N SER A 89 13.81 -1.41 -6.76
CA SER A 89 14.04 -1.21 -5.33
C SER A 89 13.14 -0.11 -4.78
N GLY A 90 12.68 -0.28 -3.53
CA GLY A 90 11.83 0.73 -2.89
C GLY A 90 11.12 0.29 -1.62
N GLU A 91 10.40 1.25 -1.04
CA GLU A 91 9.63 1.08 0.19
C GLU A 91 8.17 0.76 -0.15
N VAL A 92 7.65 -0.34 0.39
CA VAL A 92 6.31 -0.87 0.05
C VAL A 92 5.31 -0.60 1.16
N SER A 93 4.13 -0.12 0.77
CA SER A 93 2.96 0.06 1.64
C SER A 93 1.73 -0.64 1.07
N ASP A 94 0.73 -0.89 1.92
CA ASP A 94 -0.55 -1.44 1.48
C ASP A 94 -1.31 -0.44 0.61
N ASP A 95 -1.91 -0.92 -0.48
CA ASP A 95 -2.89 -0.13 -1.22
C ASP A 95 -4.18 0.02 -0.40
N CYS A 96 -4.70 1.25 -0.29
CA CYS A 96 -5.96 1.50 0.39
C CYS A 96 -7.15 0.76 -0.23
N GLU A 97 -7.09 0.36 -1.50
CA GLU A 97 -8.13 -0.44 -2.12
C GLU A 97 -8.31 -1.80 -1.42
N LYS A 98 -7.24 -2.36 -0.82
CA LYS A 98 -7.33 -3.58 0.02
C LYS A 98 -8.32 -3.42 1.18
N GLN A 99 -8.41 -2.23 1.77
CA GLN A 99 -9.28 -1.97 2.92
C GLN A 99 -10.77 -1.92 2.51
N VAL A 100 -11.06 -1.68 1.23
CA VAL A 100 -12.43 -1.59 0.70
C VAL A 100 -12.88 -2.91 0.08
N ASN A 101 -11.95 -3.67 -0.50
CA ASN A 101 -12.25 -4.92 -1.19
C ASN A 101 -11.34 -6.05 -0.69
N TYR A 102 -11.91 -6.92 0.16
CA TYR A 102 -11.20 -8.06 0.74
C TYR A 102 -10.58 -9.02 -0.29
N TYR A 103 -11.08 -9.01 -1.54
CA TYR A 103 -10.54 -9.83 -2.63
C TYR A 103 -9.31 -9.22 -3.33
N ALA A 104 -8.91 -7.99 -3.01
CA ALA A 104 -7.75 -7.32 -3.60
C ALA A 104 -6.42 -7.65 -2.90
N SER A 105 -6.27 -8.90 -2.41
CA SER A 105 -5.32 -9.29 -1.36
C SER A 105 -3.82 -9.10 -1.64
N ASN A 106 -3.38 -8.63 -2.82
CA ASN A 106 -1.96 -8.40 -3.14
C ASN A 106 -1.70 -7.07 -3.89
N LYS A 107 -2.55 -6.05 -3.69
CA LYS A 107 -2.27 -4.69 -4.17
C LYS A 107 -1.34 -3.95 -3.23
N TYR A 108 -0.19 -3.52 -3.75
CA TYR A 108 0.76 -2.71 -3.02
C TYR A 108 1.04 -1.42 -3.78
N VAL A 109 1.44 -0.40 -3.02
CA VAL A 109 2.05 0.80 -3.58
C VAL A 109 3.51 0.86 -3.16
N ILE A 110 4.35 1.47 -3.99
CA ILE A 110 5.79 1.54 -3.75
C ILE A 110 6.33 2.95 -3.95
N HIS A 111 7.13 3.43 -3.01
CA HIS A 111 8.04 4.56 -3.26
C HIS A 111 9.32 4.01 -3.84
N VAL A 112 9.50 4.24 -5.13
CA VAL A 112 10.65 3.75 -5.84
C VAL A 112 11.88 4.54 -5.44
N THR A 113 12.89 3.82 -4.99
CA THR A 113 14.21 4.37 -4.70
C THR A 113 15.14 4.20 -5.90
N GLU A 114 14.98 3.13 -6.66
CA GLU A 114 15.85 2.81 -7.79
C GLU A 114 15.19 1.89 -8.82
N ILE A 115 15.52 2.10 -10.10
CA ILE A 115 15.18 1.24 -11.23
C ILE A 115 16.46 0.99 -12.03
N LYS A 116 16.76 -0.26 -12.34
CA LYS A 116 17.93 -0.66 -13.16
C LYS A 116 17.55 -1.72 -14.18
N LEU A 117 18.38 -1.91 -15.20
CA LEU A 117 18.29 -3.09 -16.07
C LEU A 117 18.63 -4.37 -15.29
N ASP A 118 17.89 -5.45 -15.58
CA ASP A 118 18.15 -6.82 -15.10
C ASP A 118 19.32 -7.48 -15.88
#